data_AF-A0A1A0M0B1-F1
#
_entry.id   AF-A0A1A0M0B1-F1
#
_cell.length_a   1.000
_cell.length_b   1.000
_cell.length_c   1.000
_cell.angle_alpha   90.00
_cell.angle_beta   90.00
_cell.angle_gamma   90.00
#
_symmetry.space_group_name_H-M   'P 1'
#
loop_
_entity.id
_entity.type
_entity.pdbx_description
1 polymer ?
#
loop_
_entity_poly.entity_id
_entity_poly.type
_entity_poly.pdbx_seq_one_letter_code
_entity_poly.pdbx_strand_id
1 'polypeptide(L)'
;MIGFEILHSEACEGVLGTCGRILTPRIVALTSPGQLVLSTLVKYEHPSARIIWSLVGPIHRMVEQYLLDSATRGATVTPSPAKADDSVPR
;
A
#
# COMPACT_ATOMS: atom_id res chain seq x y z
N MET A 1 7.67 13.92 13.04
CA MET A 1 8.15 13.13 11.90
C MET A 1 6.93 12.83 11.03
N ILE A 2 6.87 13.32 9.80
CA ILE A 2 5.74 13.01 8.89
C ILE A 2 6.12 11.73 8.17
N GLY A 3 5.86 10.60 8.81
CA GLY A 3 6.11 9.27 8.25
C GLY A 3 4.84 8.44 8.34
N PHE A 4 4.66 7.56 7.36
CA PHE A 4 3.72 6.45 7.49
C PHE A 4 4.39 5.35 8.32
N GLU A 5 3.65 4.86 9.30
CA GLU A 5 4.04 3.73 10.15
C GLU A 5 3.33 2.46 9.66
N ILE A 6 3.98 1.31 9.81
CA ILE A 6 3.35 0.00 9.60
C ILE A 6 2.47 -0.27 10.80
N LEU A 7 1.16 -0.24 10.59
CA LEU A 7 0.16 -0.51 11.63
C LEU A 7 -0.22 -1.98 11.68
N HIS A 8 -0.17 -2.65 10.54
CA HIS A 8 -0.45 -4.08 10.40
C HIS A 8 0.32 -4.65 9.20
N SER A 9 0.82 -5.87 9.32
CA SER A 9 1.54 -6.56 8.25
C SER A 9 1.40 -8.07 8.43
N GLU A 10 0.69 -8.68 7.50
CA GLU A 10 0.46 -10.11 7.36
C GLU A 10 0.84 -10.56 5.94
N ALA A 11 0.86 -11.87 5.70
CA ALA A 11 1.32 -12.43 4.42
C ALA A 11 0.56 -11.87 3.19
N CYS A 12 -0.73 -11.55 3.35
CA CYS A 12 -1.60 -11.07 2.26
C CYS A 12 -2.20 -9.68 2.52
N GLU A 13 -1.86 -9.03 3.62
CA GLU A 13 -2.44 -7.76 4.03
C GLU A 13 -1.37 -6.86 4.66
N GLY A 14 -1.31 -5.59 4.24
CA GLY A 14 -0.47 -4.58 4.87
C GLY A 14 -1.28 -3.31 5.10
N VAL A 15 -1.12 -2.71 6.28
CA VAL A 15 -1.74 -1.43 6.61
C VAL A 15 -0.66 -0.46 7.03
N LEU A 16 -0.54 0.63 6.27
CA LEU A 16 0.27 1.79 6.61
C LEU A 16 -0.64 2.91 7.08
N GLY A 17 -0.20 3.69 8.06
CA GLY A 17 -0.95 4.87 8.46
C GLY A 17 -0.10 5.92 9.13
N THR A 18 -0.66 7.13 9.21
CA THR A 18 -0.15 8.18 10.07
C THR A 18 -1.31 8.84 10.80
N CYS A 19 -1.02 9.54 11.90
CA CYS A 19 -2.01 10.25 12.68
C CYS A 19 -1.71 11.75 12.59
N GLY A 20 -2.67 12.53 12.11
CA GLY A 20 -2.53 13.97 11.94
C GLY A 20 -3.70 14.73 12.56
N ARG A 21 -3.45 15.97 12.98
CA ARG A 21 -4.49 16.85 13.55
C ARG A 21 -5.60 17.23 12.56
N ILE A 22 -5.34 17.08 11.26
CA ILE A 22 -6.27 17.51 10.20
C ILE A 22 -6.86 16.30 9.47
N LEU A 23 -6.02 15.30 9.21
CA LEU A 23 -6.39 14.08 8.50
C LEU A 23 -5.67 12.88 9.09
N THR A 24 -6.36 11.74 9.08
CA THR A 24 -5.83 10.44 9.46
C THR A 24 -5.91 9.52 8.24
N PRO A 25 -4.82 9.39 7.46
CA PRO A 25 -4.79 8.52 6.31
C PRO A 25 -4.41 7.09 6.72
N ARG A 26 -5.00 6.15 6.00
CA ARG A 26 -4.69 4.72 6.06
C ARG A 26 -4.54 4.23 4.62
N ILE A 27 -3.46 3.52 4.35
CA ILE A 27 -3.23 2.83 3.09
C ILE A 27 -3.29 1.34 3.42
N VAL A 28 -4.20 0.64 2.77
CA VAL A 28 -4.40 -0.80 2.92
C VAL A 28 -4.01 -1.47 1.61
N ALA A 29 -3.08 -2.40 1.68
CA ALA A 29 -2.68 -3.25 0.57
C ALA A 29 -3.17 -4.66 0.85
N LEU A 30 -3.98 -5.20 -0.06
CA LEU A 30 -4.41 -6.60 -0.04
C LEU A 30 -3.83 -7.28 -1.26
N THR A 31 -3.20 -8.44 -1.05
CA THR A 31 -2.62 -9.24 -2.12
C THR A 31 -3.35 -10.57 -2.21
N SER A 32 -3.62 -10.98 -3.44
CA SER A 32 -4.10 -12.32 -3.77
C SER A 32 -3.34 -12.80 -5.01
N PRO A 33 -3.34 -14.11 -5.32
CA PRO A 33 -2.61 -14.61 -6.49
C PRO A 33 -3.03 -13.87 -7.77
N GLY A 34 -2.09 -13.12 -8.36
CA GLY A 34 -2.31 -12.36 -9.59
C GLY A 34 -3.04 -11.02 -9.42
N GLN A 35 -3.34 -10.59 -8.19
CA GLN A 35 -4.05 -9.33 -7.95
C GLN A 35 -3.49 -8.58 -6.72
N LEU A 36 -3.35 -7.27 -6.88
CA LEU A 36 -3.01 -6.35 -5.80
C LEU A 36 -4.11 -5.29 -5.73
N VAL A 37 -4.71 -5.13 -4.56
CA VAL A 37 -5.69 -4.07 -4.29
C VAL A 37 -5.05 -3.10 -3.32
N LEU A 38 -4.86 -1.86 -3.77
CA LEU A 38 -4.42 -0.75 -2.93
C LEU A 38 -5.62 0.16 -2.65
N SER A 39 -5.94 0.36 -1.38
CA SER A 39 -7.04 1.21 -0.94
C SER A 39 -6.53 2.30 -0.01
N THR A 40 -6.84 3.55 -0.34
CA THR A 40 -6.52 4.68 0.53
C THR A 40 -7.78 5.24 1.18
N LEU A 41 -7.80 5.21 2.50
CA LEU A 41 -8.86 5.76 3.32
C LEU A 41 -8.36 7.01 4.01
N VAL A 42 -9.14 8.09 3.94
CA VAL A 42 -8.81 9.35 4.62
C VAL A 42 -9.96 9.74 5.54
N LYS A 43 -9.71 9.68 6.84
CA LYS A 43 -10.61 10.25 7.82
C LYS A 43 -10.29 11.73 8.00
N TYR A 44 -11.30 12.57 7.81
CA TYR A 44 -11.19 14.02 8.06
C TYR A 44 -11.49 14.29 9.53
N GLU A 45 -10.51 14.84 10.25
CA GLU A 45 -10.67 15.24 11.65
C GLU A 45 -11.09 16.71 11.77
N HIS A 46 -10.97 17.49 10.70
CA HIS A 46 -11.28 18.93 10.67
C HIS A 46 -11.95 19.34 9.35
N PRO A 47 -12.85 20.36 9.33
CA PRO A 47 -13.52 20.82 8.10
C PRO A 47 -12.56 21.24 6.97
N SER A 48 -11.40 21.81 7.31
CA SER A 48 -10.38 22.18 6.32
C SER A 48 -9.74 20.97 5.63
N ALA A 49 -9.86 19.76 6.19
CA ALA A 49 -9.31 18.54 5.59
C ALA A 49 -9.91 18.24 4.22
N ARG A 50 -11.18 18.61 3.99
CA ARG A 50 -11.83 18.45 2.69
C ARG A 50 -11.17 19.33 1.61
N ILE A 51 -10.76 20.53 1.98
CA ILE A 51 -10.04 21.44 1.08
C ILE A 51 -8.65 20.90 0.79
N ILE A 52 -7.92 20.47 1.82
CA ILE A 52 -6.59 19.86 1.65
C ILE A 52 -6.69 18.63 0.75
N TRP A 53 -7.64 17.74 0.99
CA TRP A 53 -7.82 16.56 0.17
C TRP A 53 -8.26 16.89 -1.27
N SER A 54 -8.99 17.98 -1.49
CA SER A 54 -9.31 18.41 -2.87
C SER A 54 -8.05 18.77 -3.68
N LEU A 55 -6.98 19.22 -3.00
CA LEU A 55 -5.70 19.54 -3.62
C LEU A 55 -4.76 18.33 -3.69
N VAL A 56 -4.72 17.53 -2.63
CA VAL A 56 -3.79 16.38 -2.49
C VAL A 56 -4.32 15.12 -3.19
N GLY A 57 -5.65 14.91 -3.20
CA GLY A 57 -6.30 13.72 -3.77
C GLY A 57 -5.95 13.46 -5.24
N PRO A 58 -5.90 14.48 -6.13
CA PRO A 58 -5.42 14.30 -7.50
C PRO A 58 -3.97 13.82 -7.58
N ILE A 59 -3.06 14.46 -6.84
CA ILE A 59 -1.64 14.09 -6.79
C ILE A 59 -1.49 12.65 -6.29
N HIS A 60 -2.24 12.33 -5.23
CA HIS A 60 -2.26 11.00 -4.65
C HIS A 60 -2.69 9.93 -5.68
N ARG A 61 -3.75 10.17 -6.46
CA ARG A 61 -4.19 9.25 -7.51
C ARG A 61 -3.13 9.03 -8.60
N MET A 62 -2.39 10.08 -8.98
CA MET A 62 -1.29 9.94 -9.94
C MET A 62 -0.17 9.05 -9.40
N VAL A 63 0.15 9.19 -8.10
CA VAL A 63 1.14 8.35 -7.44
C VAL A 63 0.66 6.90 -7.35
N GLU A 64 -0.61 6.65 -6.98
CA GLU A 64 -1.18 5.30 -6.97
C GLU A 64 -1.08 4.63 -8.35
N GLN A 65 -1.47 5.32 -9.41
CA GLN A 65 -1.36 4.81 -10.78
C GLN A 65 0.09 4.51 -11.17
N TYR A 66 1.01 5.44 -10.88
CA TYR A 66 2.42 5.23 -11.15
C TYR A 66 2.99 4.00 -10.43
N LEU A 67 2.63 3.81 -9.16
CA LEU A 67 3.07 2.66 -8.37
C LEU A 67 2.50 1.35 -8.90
N LEU A 68 1.22 1.32 -9.27
CA LEU A 68 0.60 0.15 -9.89
C LEU A 68 1.26 -0.18 -11.23
N ASP A 69 1.44 0.81 -12.11
CA ASP A 69 2.11 0.60 -13.40
C ASP A 69 3.56 0.13 -13.20
N SER A 70 4.25 0.66 -12.19
CA SER A 70 5.60 0.23 -11.84
C SER A 70 5.63 -1.20 -11.32
N ALA A 71 4.66 -1.60 -10.50
CA ALA A 71 4.53 -2.96 -10.01
C ALA A 71 4.23 -3.93 -11.17
N THR A 72 3.38 -3.55 -12.13
CA THR A 72 3.13 -4.36 -13.32
C THR A 72 4.39 -4.50 -14.18
N ARG A 73 5.17 -3.42 -14.36
CA ARG A 73 6.47 -3.49 -15.05
C ARG A 73 7.46 -4.40 -14.31
N GLY A 74 7.53 -4.31 -12.97
CA GLY A 74 8.44 -5.10 -12.15
C GLY A 74 8.04 -6.58 -11.98
N ALA A 75 6.74 -6.90 -12.04
CA ALA A 75 6.20 -8.26 -11.95
C ALA A 75 6.55 -9.13 -13.17
N THR A 76 7.14 -8.54 -14.23
CA THR A 76 7.75 -9.32 -15.33
C THR A 76 9.11 -9.92 -14.96
N VAL A 77 9.67 -9.60 -13.78
CA VAL A 77 10.82 -10.29 -13.23
C VAL A 77 10.36 -11.60 -12.59
N THR A 78 10.66 -12.68 -13.32
CA THR A 78 10.65 -14.12 -12.99
C THR A 78 10.37 -14.49 -11.52
N PRO A 79 9.44 -15.42 -11.25
CA PRO A 79 9.32 -16.04 -9.93
C PRO A 79 10.69 -16.62 -9.55
N SER A 80 11.28 -16.14 -8.45
CA SER A 80 12.45 -16.80 -7.89
C SER A 80 12.06 -18.25 -7.63
N PRO A 81 12.80 -19.25 -8.18
CA PRO A 81 12.46 -20.64 -7.95
C PRO A 81 12.49 -20.86 -6.44
N ALA A 82 11.36 -21.36 -5.93
CA ALA A 82 11.22 -21.77 -4.55
C ALA A 82 12.47 -22.55 -4.16
N LYS A 83 13.10 -22.15 -3.05
CA LYS A 83 14.19 -22.89 -2.42
C LYS A 83 13.70 -24.33 -2.25
N ALA A 84 14.21 -25.23 -3.07
CA ALA A 84 13.90 -26.64 -2.99
C ALA A 84 14.20 -27.09 -1.56
N ASP A 85 13.19 -27.62 -0.89
CA ASP A 85 13.39 -28.47 0.28
C ASP A 85 14.23 -29.66 -0.19
N ASP A 86 15.54 -29.55 0.01
CA ASP A 86 16.45 -30.67 -0.10
C ASP A 86 16.64 -31.21 1.31
N SER A 87 15.76 -32.14 1.69
CA SER A 87 16.00 -33.12 2.75
C SER A 87 15.03 -34.30 2.58
N VAL A 88 15.35 -35.14 1.61
CA VAL A 88 14.85 -36.52 1.43
C VAL A 88 15.70 -37.46 2.34
N PRO A 89 15.16 -38.62 2.77
CA PRO A 89 15.48 -39.25 4.05
C PRO A 89 16.65 -40.24 3.99
N ARG A 90 17.13 -40.65 5.17
CA ARG A 90 17.72 -41.97 5.41
C ARG A 90 17.25 -42.52 6.75
#